data_AF-A0A1M2YWE6-F1
#
_entry.id   AF-A0A1M2YWE6-F1
#
_cell.length_a   1.000
_cell.length_b   1.000
_cell.length_c   1.000
_cell.angle_alpha   90.00
_cell.angle_beta   90.00
_cell.angle_gamma   90.00
#
_symmetry.space_group_name_H-M   'P 1'
#
loop_
_entity.id
_entity.type
_entity.pdbx_description
1 polymer ?
#
loop_
_entity_poly.entity_id
_entity_poly.type
_entity_poly.pdbx_seq_one_letter_code
_entity_poly.pdbx_strand_id
1 'polypeptide(L)'
;MSGPKPTLGYPSRTAAVLALLGEGKTKAEIARKIGIKLDTVSALECSARRWNGARTGNPDVCRSILLPLGVLQRLAPAARASGLRRETLAALIIEKVAEDSLVDAVLDDGDSHAC
;
A
#
# COMPACT_ATOMS: atom_id res chain seq x y z
N MET A 1 -17.92 -12.35 -4.14
CA MET A 1 -16.62 -11.68 -4.37
C MET A 1 -15.57 -12.77 -4.51
N SER A 2 -14.97 -12.96 -5.69
CA SER A 2 -13.96 -14.01 -5.91
C SER A 2 -12.62 -13.55 -5.35
N GLY A 3 -12.01 -14.34 -4.45
CA GLY A 3 -10.71 -14.05 -3.83
C GLY A 3 -9.56 -13.91 -4.85
N PRO A 4 -8.42 -13.35 -4.42
CA PRO A 4 -7.31 -13.06 -5.31
C PRO A 4 -6.75 -14.36 -5.90
N LYS A 5 -6.84 -14.49 -7.23
CA LYS A 5 -6.31 -15.66 -7.94
C LYS A 5 -4.79 -15.49 -8.05
N PRO A 6 -3.99 -16.40 -7.47
CA PRO A 6 -2.54 -16.30 -7.57
C PRO A 6 -2.13 -16.40 -9.04
N THR A 7 -1.25 -15.51 -9.47
CA THR A 7 -0.73 -15.48 -10.85
C THR A 7 0.77 -15.33 -10.84
N LEU A 8 1.48 -16.30 -11.45
CA LEU A 8 2.94 -16.30 -11.55
C LEU A 8 3.67 -16.19 -10.20
N GLY A 9 3.11 -16.80 -9.15
CA GLY A 9 3.69 -16.74 -7.79
C GLY A 9 3.37 -15.46 -7.02
N TYR A 10 2.61 -14.52 -7.59
CA TYR A 10 2.15 -13.31 -6.90
C TYR A 10 0.78 -13.51 -6.26
N PRO A 11 0.50 -12.82 -5.14
CA PRO A 11 -0.76 -12.97 -4.40
C PRO A 11 -1.96 -12.52 -5.22
N SER A 12 -1.80 -11.57 -6.16
CA SER A 12 -2.86 -11.11 -7.05
C SER A 12 -2.33 -10.70 -8.42
N ARG A 13 -3.24 -10.62 -9.41
CA ARG A 13 -2.94 -10.11 -10.75
C ARG A 13 -2.44 -8.67 -10.72
N THR A 14 -2.98 -7.85 -9.83
CA THR A 14 -2.56 -6.45 -9.65
C THR A 14 -1.13 -6.40 -9.10
N ALA A 15 -0.80 -7.24 -8.11
CA ALA A 15 0.55 -7.35 -7.57
C ALA A 15 1.56 -7.81 -8.63
N ALA A 16 1.20 -8.78 -9.47
CA ALA A 16 2.03 -9.23 -10.58
C ALA A 16 2.28 -8.10 -11.61
N VAL A 17 1.24 -7.32 -11.96
CA VAL A 17 1.37 -6.18 -12.89
C VAL A 17 2.28 -5.10 -12.30
N LEU A 18 2.13 -4.76 -11.02
CA LEU A 18 2.96 -3.73 -10.35
C LEU A 18 4.42 -4.17 -10.23
N ALA A 19 4.68 -5.42 -9.86
CA ALA A 19 6.04 -5.96 -9.76
C ALA A 19 6.76 -5.92 -11.13
N LEU A 20 6.08 -6.35 -12.20
CA LEU A 20 6.65 -6.36 -13.55
C LEU A 20 6.82 -4.95 -14.14
N LEU A 21 5.97 -3.99 -13.76
CA LEU A 21 6.17 -2.57 -14.09
C LEU A 21 7.41 -2.01 -13.37
N GLY A 22 7.63 -2.39 -12.10
CA GLY A 22 8.83 -2.03 -11.34
C GLY A 22 10.13 -2.60 -11.92
N GLU A 23 10.06 -3.77 -12.56
CA GLU A 23 11.14 -4.36 -13.35
C GLU A 23 11.39 -3.64 -14.70
N GLY A 24 10.63 -2.60 -15.03
CA GLY A 24 10.77 -1.82 -16.26
C GLY A 24 10.13 -2.46 -17.49
N LYS A 25 9.28 -3.48 -17.34
CA LYS A 25 8.62 -4.14 -18.48
C LYS A 25 7.48 -3.31 -19.04
N THR A 26 7.30 -3.40 -20.34
CA THR A 26 6.20 -2.74 -21.03
C THR A 26 4.88 -3.46 -20.78
N LYS A 27 3.76 -2.73 -20.81
CA LYS A 27 2.41 -3.30 -20.60
C LYS A 27 2.09 -4.45 -21.57
N ALA A 28 2.65 -4.41 -22.78
CA ALA A 28 2.50 -5.48 -23.78
C ALA A 28 3.26 -6.77 -23.42
N GLU A 29 4.42 -6.65 -22.78
CA GLU A 29 5.15 -7.80 -22.25
C GLU A 29 4.47 -8.38 -21.02
N ILE A 30 3.93 -7.52 -20.15
CA ILE A 30 3.16 -7.93 -18.98
C ILE A 30 1.89 -8.68 -19.39
N ALA A 31 1.16 -8.16 -20.38
CA ALA A 31 -0.02 -8.80 -20.95
C ALA A 31 0.29 -10.22 -21.47
N ARG A 32 1.38 -10.36 -22.25
CA ARG A 32 1.84 -11.66 -22.77
C ARG A 32 2.31 -12.60 -21.67
N LYS A 33 3.00 -12.08 -20.64
CA LYS A 33 3.56 -12.87 -19.55
C LYS A 33 2.48 -13.40 -18.61
N ILE A 34 1.46 -12.59 -18.31
CA ILE A 34 0.34 -12.94 -17.42
C ILE A 34 -0.80 -13.66 -18.17
N GLY A 35 -0.89 -13.50 -19.50
CA GLY A 35 -1.97 -14.05 -20.30
C GLY A 35 -3.27 -13.25 -20.18
N ILE A 36 -3.18 -11.93 -20.03
CA ILE A 36 -4.33 -11.01 -19.95
C ILE A 36 -4.29 -9.98 -21.08
N LYS A 37 -5.44 -9.41 -21.41
CA LYS A 37 -5.53 -8.36 -22.44
C LYS A 37 -4.77 -7.10 -21.98
N LEU A 38 -4.21 -6.37 -22.94
CA LEU A 38 -3.50 -5.12 -22.68
C LEU A 38 -4.40 -4.09 -21.97
N ASP A 39 -5.68 -4.02 -22.36
CA ASP A 39 -6.68 -3.17 -21.69
C ASP A 39 -6.89 -3.58 -20.23
N THR A 40 -6.81 -4.87 -19.91
CA THR A 40 -6.89 -5.36 -18.54
C THR A 40 -5.66 -4.96 -17.74
N VAL A 41 -4.46 -4.96 -18.33
CA VAL A 41 -3.24 -4.45 -17.68
C VAL A 41 -3.39 -2.96 -17.38
N SER A 42 -3.83 -2.17 -18.36
CA SER A 42 -4.07 -0.74 -18.19
C SER A 42 -5.15 -0.44 -17.15
N ALA A 43 -6.23 -1.22 -17.12
CA ALA A 43 -7.29 -1.09 -16.12
C ALA A 43 -6.80 -1.46 -14.71
N LEU A 44 -5.99 -2.52 -14.58
CA LEU A 44 -5.41 -2.92 -13.29
C LEU A 44 -4.39 -1.89 -12.79
N GLU A 45 -3.57 -1.33 -13.67
CA GLU A 45 -2.67 -0.22 -13.34
C GLU A 45 -3.45 1.03 -12.93
N CYS A 46 -4.48 1.42 -13.68
CA CYS A 46 -5.34 2.56 -13.34
C CYS A 46 -6.09 2.32 -12.02
N SER A 47 -6.58 1.11 -11.76
CA SER A 47 -7.22 0.75 -10.50
C SER A 47 -6.23 0.77 -9.34
N ALA A 48 -5.02 0.23 -9.53
CA ALA A 48 -3.94 0.29 -8.55
C ALA A 48 -3.50 1.73 -8.30
N ARG A 49 -3.40 2.56 -9.34
CA ARG A 49 -3.10 4.00 -9.24
C ARG A 49 -4.23 4.81 -8.64
N ARG A 50 -5.49 4.42 -8.80
CA ARG A 50 -6.64 5.09 -8.17
C ARG A 50 -6.70 4.77 -6.69
N TRP A 51 -6.43 3.52 -6.33
CA TRP A 51 -6.25 3.10 -4.94
C TRP A 51 -5.04 3.79 -4.31
N ASN A 52 -3.89 3.79 -4.99
CA ASN A 52 -2.69 4.56 -4.60
C ASN A 52 -2.86 6.07 -4.81
N GLY A 53 -3.91 6.53 -5.46
CA GLY A 53 -4.17 7.94 -5.78
C GLY A 53 -4.82 8.67 -4.61
N ALA A 54 -5.40 7.92 -3.67
CA ALA A 54 -5.68 8.40 -2.33
C ALA A 54 -4.40 8.84 -1.57
N ARG A 55 -3.20 8.47 -2.05
CA ARG A 55 -1.90 8.92 -1.48
C ARG A 55 -1.56 10.38 -1.83
N THR A 56 -2.24 10.99 -2.80
CA THR A 56 -2.12 12.43 -3.08
C THR A 56 -3.46 13.08 -2.76
N GLY A 57 -3.62 13.40 -1.47
CA GLY A 57 -4.83 13.92 -0.83
C GLY A 57 -5.79 14.64 -1.75
N ASN A 58 -6.88 13.96 -2.11
CA ASN A 58 -8.11 14.69 -2.36
C ASN A 58 -8.69 15.01 -0.97
N PRO A 59 -8.64 16.28 -0.50
CA PRO A 59 -9.13 16.64 0.83
C PRO A 59 -10.61 16.28 1.03
N ASP A 60 -11.36 16.09 -0.05
CA ASP A 60 -12.76 15.66 -0.01
C ASP A 60 -12.96 14.18 0.42
N VAL A 61 -11.91 13.36 0.43
CA VAL A 61 -11.97 11.93 0.80
C VAL A 61 -11.08 11.61 2.01
N CYS A 62 -10.31 12.57 2.51
CA CYS A 62 -9.43 12.40 3.66
C CYS A 62 -10.07 12.94 4.94
N ARG A 63 -10.03 12.16 6.03
CA ARG A 63 -10.41 12.64 7.37
C ARG A 63 -9.17 12.96 8.18
N SER A 64 -9.09 14.17 8.73
CA SER A 64 -8.01 14.57 9.63
C SER A 64 -8.08 13.77 10.93
N ILE A 65 -6.98 13.10 11.28
CA ILE A 65 -6.84 12.40 12.56
C ILE A 65 -5.88 13.21 13.44
N LEU A 66 -6.27 13.44 14.69
CA LEU A 66 -5.40 14.06 15.69
C LEU A 66 -4.44 13.02 16.24
N LEU A 67 -3.14 13.24 16.02
CA LEU A 67 -2.07 12.43 16.59
C LEU A 67 -1.41 13.20 17.74
N PRO A 68 -1.14 12.55 18.89
CA PRO A 68 -0.40 13.18 19.98
C PRO A 68 1.00 13.60 19.52
N LEU A 69 1.45 14.78 19.95
CA LEU A 69 2.78 15.31 19.60
C LEU A 69 3.91 14.36 19.99
N GLY A 70 3.77 13.63 21.11
CA GLY A 70 4.76 12.64 21.54
C GLY A 70 4.94 11.48 20.56
N VAL A 71 3.87 11.04 19.89
CA VAL A 71 3.93 9.99 18.86
C VAL A 71 4.63 10.52 17.60
N LEU A 72 4.29 11.75 17.18
CA LEU A 72 4.96 12.40 16.05
C LEU A 72 6.46 12.63 16.30
N GLN A 73 6.85 12.94 17.54
CA GLN A 73 8.26 13.06 17.91
C GLN A 73 9.00 11.72 17.84
N ARG A 74 8.36 10.62 18.26
CA ARG A 74 8.92 9.27 18.12
C ARG A 74 9.09 8.82 16.67
N LEU A 75 8.26 9.33 15.77
CA LEU A 75 8.38 9.12 14.32
C LEU A 75 9.43 10.02 13.66
N ALA A 76 9.94 11.05 14.33
CA ALA A 76 10.93 11.99 13.78
C ALA A 76 12.21 11.33 13.23
N PRO A 77 12.87 10.37 13.92
CA PRO A 77 14.08 9.72 13.39
C PRO A 77 13.79 8.92 12.12
N ALA A 78 12.69 8.17 12.10
CA ALA A 78 12.26 7.41 10.92
C ALA A 78 11.86 8.33 9.75
N ALA A 79 11.20 9.46 10.04
CA ALA A 79 10.81 10.44 9.03
C ALA A 79 12.03 11.11 8.40
N ARG A 80 13.04 11.42 9.21
CA ARG A 80 14.30 12.01 8.75
C ARG A 80 15.12 11.04 7.91
N ALA A 81 15.17 9.76 8.30
CA ALA A 81 15.84 8.72 7.51
C ALA A 81 15.21 8.54 6.12
N SER A 82 13.89 8.69 6.02
CA SER A 82 13.14 8.52 4.78
C SER A 82 12.93 9.82 3.99
N GLY A 83 13.41 10.97 4.48
CA GLY A 83 13.22 12.27 3.81
C GLY A 83 11.77 12.76 3.76
N LEU A 84 10.90 12.25 4.63
CA LEU A 84 9.46 12.54 4.63
C LEU A 84 9.06 13.46 5.78
N ARG A 85 7.93 14.15 5.63
CA ARG A 85 7.29 14.83 6.76
C ARG A 85 6.72 13.79 7.73
N ARG A 86 6.72 14.11 9.02
CA ARG A 86 6.26 13.18 10.08
C ARG A 86 4.82 12.74 9.86
N GLU A 87 3.99 13.67 9.42
CA GLU A 87 2.57 13.47 9.13
C GLU A 87 2.39 12.54 7.93
N THR A 88 3.20 12.73 6.88
CA THR A 88 3.22 11.84 5.70
C THR A 88 3.70 10.45 6.06
N LEU A 89 4.73 10.33 6.89
CA LEU A 89 5.21 9.03 7.35
C LEU A 89 4.15 8.30 8.19
N ALA A 90 3.47 9.00 9.11
CA ALA A 90 2.41 8.42 9.92
C ALA A 90 1.26 7.88 9.05
N ALA A 91 0.83 8.65 8.05
CA ALA A 91 -0.19 8.20 7.10
C ALA A 91 0.26 6.96 6.33
N LEU A 92 1.51 6.94 5.84
CA LEU A 92 2.07 5.80 5.11
C LEU A 92 2.16 4.53 5.96
N ILE A 93 2.53 4.66 7.24
CA ILE A 93 2.59 3.52 8.17
C ILE A 93 1.18 2.96 8.38
N ILE A 94 0.20 3.81 8.69
CA ILE A 94 -1.19 3.37 8.90
C ILE A 94 -1.76 2.72 7.64
N GLU A 95 -1.49 3.30 6.48
CA GLU A 95 -1.90 2.74 5.18
C GLU A 95 -1.30 1.35 4.96
N LYS A 96 -0.01 1.15 5.28
CA LYS A 96 0.66 -0.14 5.10
C LYS A 96 0.19 -1.20 6.09
N VAL A 97 -0.04 -0.83 7.35
CA VAL A 97 -0.62 -1.72 8.36
C VAL A 97 -2.03 -2.16 7.96
N ALA A 98 -2.84 -1.25 7.40
CA ALA A 98 -4.16 -1.57 6.90
C ALA A 98 -4.13 -2.46 5.63
N GLU A 99 -3.20 -2.20 4.70
CA GLU A 99 -3.06 -2.98 3.46
C GLU A 99 -2.63 -4.43 3.71
N ASP A 100 -1.66 -4.61 4.60
CA ASP A 100 -1.10 -5.93 4.92
C ASP A 100 -1.93 -6.69 5.97
N SER A 101 -3.11 -6.15 6.37
CA SER A 101 -3.98 -6.70 7.42
C SER A 101 -3.23 -6.96 8.73
N LEU A 102 -2.24 -6.11 9.05
CA LEU A 102 -1.40 -6.22 10.26
C LEU A 102 -2.04 -5.57 11.48
N VAL A 103 -3.29 -5.10 11.36
CA VAL A 103 -4.00 -4.41 12.44
C VAL A 103 -4.11 -5.29 13.68
N ASP A 104 -4.50 -6.56 13.50
CA ASP A 104 -4.66 -7.50 14.61
C ASP A 104 -3.31 -7.80 15.26
N ALA A 105 -2.23 -7.97 14.47
CA ALA A 105 -0.89 -8.22 15.00
C ALA A 105 -0.35 -7.02 15.80
N VAL A 106 -0.55 -5.79 15.32
CA VAL A 106 -0.11 -4.57 16.01
C VAL A 106 -0.91 -4.31 17.29
N LEU A 107 -2.18 -4.73 17.33
CA LEU A 107 -3.02 -4.64 18.53
C LEU A 107 -2.68 -5.75 19.55
N ASP A 108 -2.38 -6.97 19.08
CA ASP A 108 -2.11 -8.14 19.92
C ASP A 108 -0.74 -8.07 20.62
N ASP A 109 0.28 -7.46 19.99
CA ASP A 109 1.57 -7.16 20.64
C ASP A 109 1.43 -6.23 21.87
N GLY A 110 0.25 -5.63 22.09
CA GLY A 110 -0.09 -4.83 23.27
C GLY A 110 -0.64 -5.62 24.46
N ASP A 111 -1.12 -6.85 24.27
CA ASP A 111 -1.78 -7.66 25.32
C ASP A 111 -0.85 -8.68 26.01
N SER A 112 0.45 -8.64 25.71
CA SER A 112 1.45 -9.56 26.28
C SER A 112 1.96 -9.19 27.70
N HIS A 113 1.20 -8.42 28.48
CA HIS A 113 1.48 -8.19 29.91
C HIS A 113 0.21 -8.16 30.76
N ALA A 114 -0.35 -9.35 31.00
CA ALA A 114 -1.13 -9.63 32.20
C ALA A 114 -0.59 -10.90 32.87
N CYS A 115 0.43 -10.71 33.71
CA CYS A 115 0.82 -11.62 34.79
C CYS A 115 0.98 -10.79 36.06
#